data_AF-A0AAV6BZW6-F1
#
_entry.id   AF-A0AAV6BZW6-F1
#
_cell.length_a   1.000
_cell.length_b   1.000
_cell.length_c   1.000
_cell.angle_alpha   90.00
_cell.angle_beta   90.00
_cell.angle_gamma   90.00
#
_symmetry.space_group_name_H-M   'P 1'
#
loop_
_entity.id
_entity.type
_entity.pdbx_description
1 polymer ?
#
loop_
_entity_poly.entity_id
_entity_poly.type
_entity_poly.pdbx_seq_one_letter_code
_entity_poly.pdbx_strand_id
1 'polypeptide(L)'
;MNSGEAPAASAPGGLVNAFSAADIAAILAEKGWLSGTASAEQSAWCERAAALLGPHAAGRAALEDLLGLVFHYDAREILSHVESHSILARHAARDVLRETALLLLEGGALGSDRFKEIVNALKERLGIRGRELFHPIRLALAGRGGEGELDRVILLLDEAAALPFAPSVKSGRERILEFCSTLD
;
A
#
# COMPACT_ATOMS: atom_id res chain seq x y z
N MET A 1 17.31 -5.62 55.57
CA MET A 1 16.66 -4.65 54.66
C MET A 1 17.53 -4.48 53.43
N ASN A 2 17.21 -5.18 52.34
CA ASN A 2 17.31 -4.65 50.98
C ASN A 2 16.67 -5.67 50.03
N SER A 3 15.36 -5.54 49.85
CA SER A 3 14.65 -6.19 48.75
C SER A 3 14.87 -5.30 47.53
N GLY A 4 15.78 -5.71 46.65
CA GLY A 4 15.97 -5.07 45.35
C GLY A 4 14.81 -5.45 44.44
N GLU A 5 13.89 -4.52 44.27
CA GLU A 5 12.81 -4.58 43.30
C GLU A 5 13.40 -4.48 41.89
N ALA A 6 13.21 -5.53 41.07
CA ALA A 6 13.53 -5.49 39.66
C ALA A 6 12.36 -4.81 38.92
N PRO A 7 12.60 -3.73 38.14
CA PRO A 7 11.53 -3.18 37.31
C PRO A 7 11.22 -4.16 36.17
N ALA A 8 9.93 -4.49 36.06
CA ALA A 8 9.38 -5.30 34.99
C ALA A 8 9.71 -4.69 33.63
N ALA A 9 10.19 -5.54 32.72
CA ALA A 9 10.40 -5.20 31.32
C ALA A 9 9.10 -4.66 30.71
N SER A 10 9.13 -3.40 30.28
CA SER A 10 8.06 -2.81 29.48
C SER A 10 8.01 -3.52 28.13
N ALA A 11 6.85 -4.10 27.79
CA ALA A 11 6.56 -4.64 26.47
C ALA A 11 6.70 -3.54 25.39
N PRO A 12 7.14 -3.86 24.16
CA PRO A 12 7.24 -2.86 23.10
C PRO A 12 5.84 -2.35 22.75
N GLY A 13 5.68 -1.03 22.79
CA GLY A 13 4.43 -0.35 22.56
C GLY A 13 3.79 -0.81 21.24
N GLY A 14 2.54 -1.26 21.33
CA GLY A 14 1.69 -1.33 20.14
C GLY A 14 1.71 0.06 19.51
N LEU A 15 2.02 0.12 18.21
CA LEU A 15 2.09 1.37 17.45
C LEU A 15 0.76 2.12 17.63
N VAL A 16 0.75 3.12 18.50
CA VAL A 16 -0.43 3.92 18.79
C VAL A 16 -0.70 4.76 17.55
N ASN A 17 -1.90 4.63 16.98
CA ASN A 17 -2.28 5.50 15.86
C ASN A 17 -2.38 6.94 16.36
N ALA A 18 -1.48 7.81 15.91
CA ALA A 18 -1.44 9.23 16.26
C ALA A 18 -2.28 10.11 15.32
N PHE A 19 -2.87 9.53 14.26
CA PHE A 19 -3.56 10.27 13.20
C PHE A 19 -5.04 9.91 13.16
N SER A 20 -5.86 10.93 12.89
CA SER A 20 -7.31 10.83 12.73
C SER A 20 -7.73 10.95 11.27
N ALA A 21 -9.01 10.67 10.99
CA ALA A 21 -9.60 10.94 9.67
C ALA A 21 -9.48 12.42 9.26
N ALA A 22 -9.54 13.34 10.24
CA ALA A 22 -9.40 14.77 9.99
C ALA A 22 -7.98 15.14 9.54
N ASP A 23 -6.95 14.49 10.09
CA ASP A 23 -5.56 14.69 9.66
C ASP A 23 -5.35 14.23 8.22
N ILE A 24 -5.93 13.08 7.84
CA ILE A 24 -5.90 12.60 6.46
C ILE A 24 -6.61 13.60 5.53
N ALA A 25 -7.85 13.98 5.86
CA ALA A 25 -8.61 14.93 5.03
C ALA A 25 -7.89 16.28 4.86
N ALA A 26 -7.24 16.78 5.91
CA ALA A 26 -6.42 17.99 5.84
C ALA A 26 -5.25 17.84 4.87
N ILE A 27 -4.51 16.73 4.95
CA ILE A 27 -3.43 16.42 4.00
C ILE A 27 -3.97 16.35 2.57
N LEU A 28 -5.08 15.64 2.34
CA LEU A 28 -5.65 15.51 1.00
C LEU A 28 -6.06 16.88 0.44
N ALA A 29 -6.67 17.73 1.25
CA ALA A 29 -7.06 19.08 0.83
C ALA A 29 -5.85 19.95 0.48
N GLU A 30 -4.79 19.92 1.31
CA GLU A 30 -3.54 20.66 1.07
C GLU A 30 -2.83 20.22 -0.22
N LYS A 31 -2.88 18.93 -0.55
CA LYS A 31 -2.33 18.38 -1.79
C LYS A 31 -3.25 18.57 -3.01
N GLY A 32 -4.45 19.09 -2.81
CA GLY A 32 -5.47 19.22 -3.85
C GLY A 32 -6.18 17.92 -4.23
N TRP A 33 -5.96 16.83 -3.48
CA TRP A 33 -6.55 15.50 -3.69
C TRP A 33 -8.01 15.39 -3.30
N LEU A 34 -8.45 16.29 -2.42
CA LEU A 34 -9.83 16.43 -2.00
C LEU A 34 -10.35 17.82 -2.39
N SER A 35 -11.38 17.86 -3.22
CA SER A 35 -12.03 19.11 -3.62
C SER A 35 -13.17 19.47 -2.67
N GLY A 36 -12.95 20.49 -1.82
CA GLY A 36 -13.96 20.96 -0.87
C GLY A 36 -14.15 20.03 0.33
N THR A 37 -15.38 19.99 0.87
CA THR A 37 -15.72 19.15 2.03
C THR A 37 -15.85 17.70 1.61
N ALA A 38 -15.20 16.78 2.34
CA ALA A 38 -15.30 15.34 2.09
C ALA A 38 -16.75 14.84 2.16
N SER A 39 -17.13 13.98 1.21
CA SER A 39 -18.36 13.20 1.32
C SER A 39 -18.31 12.24 2.51
N ALA A 40 -19.44 11.60 2.83
CA ALA A 40 -19.48 10.57 3.85
C ALA A 40 -18.56 9.38 3.50
N GLU A 41 -18.53 8.96 2.22
CA GLU A 41 -17.66 7.88 1.78
C GLU A 41 -16.18 8.28 1.79
N GLN A 42 -15.84 9.51 1.39
CA GLN A 42 -14.46 10.01 1.48
C GLN A 42 -14.00 10.14 2.93
N SER A 43 -14.90 10.53 3.84
CA SER A 43 -14.61 10.59 5.28
C SER A 43 -14.37 9.19 5.86
N ALA A 44 -15.17 8.20 5.47
CA ALA A 44 -14.96 6.81 5.85
C ALA A 44 -13.64 6.25 5.30
N TRP A 45 -13.29 6.59 4.06
CA TRP A 45 -11.98 6.26 3.50
C TRP A 45 -10.84 6.92 4.29
N CYS A 46 -10.98 8.18 4.70
CA CYS A 46 -9.99 8.87 5.53
C CYS A 46 -9.81 8.20 6.90
N GLU A 47 -10.90 7.72 7.51
CA GLU A 47 -10.83 6.95 8.76
C GLU A 47 -10.07 5.63 8.56
N ARG A 48 -10.37 4.89 7.50
CA ARG A 48 -9.63 3.67 7.16
C ARG A 48 -8.15 3.94 6.88
N ALA A 49 -7.84 4.99 6.13
CA ALA A 49 -6.47 5.38 5.81
C ALA A 49 -5.68 5.74 7.08
N ALA A 50 -6.29 6.48 8.00
CA ALA A 50 -5.69 6.78 9.30
C ALA A 50 -5.39 5.49 10.09
N ALA A 51 -6.35 4.57 10.17
CA ALA A 51 -6.17 3.31 10.90
C ALA A 51 -5.08 2.41 10.28
N LEU A 52 -4.96 2.38 8.96
CA LEU A 52 -4.00 1.52 8.25
C LEU A 52 -2.59 2.11 8.16
N LEU A 53 -2.47 3.41 7.91
CA LEU A 53 -1.18 4.08 7.68
C LEU A 53 -0.62 4.75 8.93
N GLY A 54 -1.49 5.29 9.78
CA GLY A 54 -1.10 6.09 10.94
C GLY A 54 -0.14 5.38 11.91
N PRO A 55 -0.36 4.11 12.29
CA PRO A 55 0.60 3.35 13.11
C PRO A 55 1.99 3.19 12.47
N HIS A 56 2.10 3.32 11.15
CA HIS A 56 3.34 3.10 10.39
C HIS A 56 4.03 4.40 9.97
N ALA A 57 3.37 5.54 10.17
CA ALA A 57 3.94 6.85 9.87
C ALA A 57 4.65 7.40 11.12
N ALA A 58 5.97 7.61 11.02
CA ALA A 58 6.76 8.21 12.10
C ALA A 58 6.39 9.68 12.39
N GLY A 59 5.63 10.31 11.50
CA GLY A 59 5.19 11.69 11.59
C GLY A 59 4.39 12.07 10.34
N ARG A 60 3.87 13.31 10.31
CA ARG A 60 3.02 13.81 9.21
C ARG A 60 3.68 13.65 7.83
N ALA A 61 4.98 13.98 7.70
CA ALA A 61 5.69 13.84 6.43
C ALA A 61 5.69 12.39 5.92
N ALA A 62 5.94 11.41 6.79
CA ALA A 62 5.90 10.00 6.41
C ALA A 62 4.47 9.53 6.03
N LEU A 63 3.44 10.10 6.66
CA LEU A 63 2.06 9.85 6.30
C LEU A 63 1.72 10.46 4.93
N GLU A 64 2.17 11.69 4.66
CA GLU A 64 2.03 12.34 3.35
C GLU A 64 2.70 11.52 2.25
N ASP A 65 3.90 10.98 2.51
CA ASP A 65 4.60 10.12 1.57
C ASP A 65 3.80 8.84 1.26
N LEU A 66 3.25 8.17 2.29
CA LEU A 66 2.43 6.97 2.12
C LEU A 66 1.13 7.26 1.36
N LEU A 67 0.46 8.37 1.68
CA LEU A 67 -0.73 8.82 0.94
C LEU A 67 -0.39 9.16 -0.52
N GLY A 68 0.79 9.76 -0.77
CA GLY A 68 1.28 10.02 -2.11
C GLY A 68 1.31 8.78 -2.99
N LEU A 69 1.65 7.61 -2.45
CA LEU A 69 1.64 6.35 -3.20
C LEU A 69 0.23 5.90 -3.61
N VAL A 70 -0.83 6.37 -2.94
CA VAL A 70 -2.23 6.13 -3.32
C VAL A 70 -2.65 7.05 -4.46
N PHE A 71 -2.28 8.33 -4.42
CA PHE A 71 -2.78 9.32 -5.38
C PHE A 71 -1.88 9.53 -6.61
N HIS A 72 -0.59 9.22 -6.50
CA HIS A 72 0.38 9.34 -7.58
C HIS A 72 0.88 7.95 -8.01
N TYR A 73 0.62 7.60 -9.27
CA TYR A 73 1.10 6.37 -9.85
C TYR A 73 1.34 6.52 -11.35
N ASP A 74 2.57 6.23 -11.76
CA ASP A 74 3.00 6.18 -13.16
C ASP A 74 4.01 5.03 -13.33
N ALA A 75 3.64 4.00 -14.10
CA ALA A 75 4.50 2.83 -14.28
C ALA A 75 5.83 3.16 -14.97
N ARG A 76 5.89 4.16 -15.86
CA ARG A 76 7.12 4.55 -16.56
C ARG A 76 8.08 5.23 -15.60
N GLU A 77 7.57 6.12 -14.75
CA GLU A 77 8.34 6.74 -13.68
C GLU A 77 8.91 5.65 -12.77
N ILE A 78 8.06 4.74 -12.28
CA ILE A 78 8.47 3.64 -11.40
C ILE A 78 9.57 2.80 -12.06
N LEU A 79 9.37 2.38 -13.31
CA LEU A 79 10.33 1.54 -14.04
C LEU A 79 11.63 2.26 -14.40
N SER A 80 11.66 3.60 -14.39
CA SER A 80 12.89 4.38 -14.62
C SER A 80 13.90 4.29 -13.46
N HIS A 81 13.45 3.92 -12.26
CA HIS A 81 14.31 3.86 -11.08
C HIS A 81 15.20 2.60 -11.04
N VAL A 82 16.47 2.78 -10.64
CA VAL A 82 17.47 1.68 -10.52
C VAL A 82 17.02 0.60 -9.53
N GLU A 83 16.31 0.97 -8.47
CA GLU A 83 15.81 0.02 -7.49
C GLU A 83 14.77 -0.94 -8.10
N SER A 84 13.88 -0.43 -8.97
CA SER A 84 12.89 -1.21 -9.70
C SER A 84 13.54 -2.31 -10.53
N HIS A 85 14.59 -1.96 -11.27
CA HIS A 85 15.38 -2.93 -12.05
C HIS A 85 16.01 -4.00 -11.14
N SER A 86 16.49 -3.62 -9.96
CA SER A 86 17.10 -4.54 -8.99
C SER A 86 16.09 -5.54 -8.39
N ILE A 87 14.81 -5.15 -8.30
CA ILE A 87 13.72 -6.05 -7.89
C ILE A 87 13.34 -6.97 -9.05
N LEU A 88 13.19 -6.41 -10.26
CA LEU A 88 12.77 -7.15 -11.45
C LEU A 88 13.82 -8.14 -11.97
N ALA A 89 15.10 -7.90 -11.69
CA ALA A 89 16.19 -8.82 -12.00
C ALA A 89 16.23 -10.05 -11.07
N ARG A 90 15.46 -10.06 -9.98
CA ARG A 90 15.40 -11.22 -9.07
C ARG A 90 14.70 -12.39 -9.73
N HIS A 91 15.14 -13.58 -9.34
CA HIS A 91 14.52 -14.84 -9.73
C HIS A 91 13.01 -14.78 -9.46
N ALA A 92 12.22 -15.17 -10.47
CA ALA A 92 10.76 -15.25 -10.46
C ALA A 92 9.97 -13.94 -10.25
N ALA A 93 10.61 -12.76 -10.22
CA ALA A 93 9.89 -11.47 -10.08
C ALA A 93 8.84 -11.29 -11.19
N ARG A 94 9.18 -11.62 -12.44
CA ARG A 94 8.27 -11.56 -13.58
C ARG A 94 7.13 -12.59 -13.49
N ASP A 95 7.38 -13.76 -12.93
CA ASP A 95 6.35 -14.79 -12.74
C ASP A 95 5.36 -14.36 -11.66
N VAL A 96 5.85 -13.79 -10.55
CA VAL A 96 5.00 -13.18 -9.52
C VAL A 96 4.11 -12.09 -10.11
N LEU A 97 4.66 -11.19 -10.93
CA LEU A 97 3.90 -10.12 -11.58
C LEU A 97 2.81 -10.66 -12.52
N ARG A 98 3.17 -11.64 -13.36
CA ARG A 98 2.22 -12.27 -14.30
C ARG A 98 1.07 -12.93 -13.55
N GLU A 99 1.36 -13.72 -12.53
CA GLU A 99 0.33 -14.40 -11.74
C GLU A 99 -0.51 -13.41 -10.93
N THR A 100 0.09 -12.34 -10.41
CA THR A 100 -0.63 -11.25 -9.73
C THR A 100 -1.61 -10.56 -10.68
N ALA A 101 -1.18 -10.29 -11.93
CA ALA A 101 -2.05 -9.71 -12.95
C ALA A 101 -3.25 -10.62 -13.24
N LEU A 102 -3.04 -11.92 -13.45
CA LEU A 102 -4.11 -12.89 -13.69
C LEU A 102 -5.14 -12.89 -12.54
N LEU A 103 -4.67 -12.97 -11.29
CA LEU A 103 -5.55 -13.04 -10.12
C LEU A 103 -6.34 -11.74 -9.86
N LEU A 104 -5.77 -10.57 -10.21
CA LEU A 104 -6.45 -9.27 -10.13
C LEU A 104 -7.48 -9.08 -11.26
N LEU A 105 -7.25 -9.69 -12.42
CA LEU A 105 -8.18 -9.65 -13.55
C LEU A 105 -9.38 -10.58 -13.36
N GLU A 106 -9.18 -11.75 -12.75
CA GLU A 106 -10.24 -12.72 -12.45
C GLU A 106 -11.12 -12.33 -11.25
N GLY A 107 -10.61 -11.48 -10.35
CA GLY A 107 -11.26 -11.14 -9.08
C GLY A 107 -12.13 -9.88 -9.09
N GLY A 108 -12.77 -9.61 -7.94
CA GLY A 108 -13.40 -8.32 -7.64
C GLY A 108 -12.42 -7.29 -7.08
N ALA A 109 -12.97 -6.22 -6.50
CA ALA A 109 -12.19 -5.14 -5.89
C ALA A 109 -11.18 -5.64 -4.83
N LEU A 110 -10.00 -5.02 -4.82
CA LEU A 110 -8.89 -5.36 -3.95
C LEU A 110 -9.09 -4.83 -2.53
N GLY A 111 -9.69 -5.67 -1.68
CA GLY A 111 -9.75 -5.48 -0.23
C GLY A 111 -8.83 -6.43 0.54
N SER A 112 -8.85 -6.34 1.87
CA SER A 112 -8.00 -7.15 2.77
C SER A 112 -8.11 -8.66 2.54
N ASP A 113 -9.33 -9.18 2.40
CA ASP A 113 -9.55 -10.62 2.23
C ASP A 113 -9.12 -11.05 0.82
N ARG A 114 -9.44 -10.24 -0.19
CA ARG A 114 -8.99 -10.50 -1.57
C ARG A 114 -7.47 -10.49 -1.70
N PHE A 115 -6.79 -9.55 -1.04
CA PHE A 115 -5.32 -9.50 -1.05
C PHE A 115 -4.71 -10.74 -0.39
N LYS A 116 -5.27 -11.21 0.73
CA LYS A 116 -4.84 -12.47 1.38
C LYS A 116 -5.03 -13.67 0.47
N GLU A 117 -6.17 -13.78 -0.21
CA GLU A 117 -6.45 -14.85 -1.19
C GLU A 117 -5.40 -14.86 -2.31
N ILE A 118 -5.12 -13.69 -2.91
CA ILE A 118 -4.12 -13.54 -3.97
C ILE A 118 -2.74 -13.99 -3.46
N VAL A 119 -2.32 -13.49 -2.30
CA VAL A 119 -1.02 -13.84 -1.71
C VAL A 119 -0.90 -15.34 -1.42
N ASN A 120 -1.97 -15.98 -0.95
CA ASN A 120 -1.97 -17.42 -0.69
C ASN A 120 -1.91 -18.23 -1.99
N ALA A 121 -2.70 -17.86 -3.00
CA ALA A 121 -2.66 -18.49 -4.31
C ALA A 121 -1.26 -18.38 -4.96
N LEU A 122 -0.59 -17.22 -4.84
CA LEU A 122 0.77 -17.04 -5.33
C LEU A 122 1.78 -17.93 -4.60
N LYS A 123 1.69 -18.04 -3.27
CA LYS A 123 2.56 -18.94 -2.48
C LYS A 123 2.38 -20.40 -2.88
N GLU A 124 1.15 -20.83 -3.12
CA GLU A 124 0.82 -22.20 -3.51
C GLU A 124 1.30 -22.51 -4.94
N ARG A 125 1.06 -21.60 -5.89
CA ARG A 125 1.41 -21.81 -7.31
C ARG A 125 2.91 -21.73 -7.57
N LEU A 126 3.61 -20.80 -6.92
CA LEU A 126 5.01 -20.49 -7.22
C LEU A 126 5.98 -21.06 -6.19
N GLY A 127 5.52 -21.41 -4.98
CA GLY A 127 6.40 -21.84 -3.89
C GLY A 127 7.28 -20.72 -3.30
N ILE A 128 7.04 -19.46 -3.67
CA ILE A 128 7.84 -18.29 -3.28
C ILE A 128 7.26 -17.61 -2.04
N ARG A 129 8.12 -17.09 -1.15
CA ARG A 129 7.73 -16.43 0.10
C ARG A 129 8.62 -15.21 0.39
N GLY A 130 8.22 -14.43 1.41
CA GLY A 130 9.00 -13.31 1.90
C GLY A 130 9.23 -12.24 0.82
N ARG A 131 10.43 -11.65 0.80
CA ARG A 131 10.75 -10.52 -0.08
C ARG A 131 10.60 -10.85 -1.57
N GLU A 132 10.93 -12.08 -1.98
CA GLU A 132 10.80 -12.52 -3.37
C GLU A 132 9.35 -12.51 -3.86
N LEU A 133 8.40 -12.77 -2.97
CA LEU A 133 6.97 -12.68 -3.29
C LEU A 133 6.48 -11.22 -3.20
N PHE A 134 6.79 -10.52 -2.11
CA PHE A 134 6.14 -9.25 -1.81
C PHE A 134 6.75 -8.05 -2.53
N HIS A 135 8.06 -8.03 -2.80
CA HIS A 135 8.69 -6.87 -3.44
C HIS A 135 8.15 -6.62 -4.86
N PRO A 136 7.99 -7.63 -5.74
CA PRO A 136 7.39 -7.41 -7.05
C PRO A 136 5.95 -6.89 -6.98
N ILE A 137 5.13 -7.44 -6.06
CA ILE A 137 3.74 -6.99 -5.86
C ILE A 137 3.70 -5.52 -5.41
N ARG A 138 4.52 -5.16 -4.41
CA ARG A 138 4.60 -3.79 -3.88
C ARG A 138 5.15 -2.81 -4.91
N LEU A 139 6.15 -3.22 -5.68
CA LEU A 139 6.67 -2.41 -6.76
C LEU A 139 5.57 -2.08 -7.78
N ALA A 140 4.84 -3.10 -8.24
CA ALA A 140 3.81 -2.91 -9.25
C ALA A 140 2.58 -2.16 -8.74
N LEU A 141 2.16 -2.36 -7.49
CA LEU A 141 0.91 -1.78 -6.99
C LEU A 141 1.10 -0.51 -6.16
N ALA A 142 2.21 -0.38 -5.42
CA ALA A 142 2.52 0.77 -4.57
C ALA A 142 3.68 1.64 -5.11
N GLY A 143 4.31 1.26 -6.23
CA GLY A 143 5.29 2.07 -6.94
C GLY A 143 6.73 1.99 -6.43
N ARG A 144 7.02 1.19 -5.40
CA ARG A 144 8.39 0.92 -4.94
C ARG A 144 8.52 -0.41 -4.23
N GLY A 145 9.75 -0.90 -4.14
CA GLY A 145 10.09 -1.95 -3.17
C GLY A 145 10.00 -1.40 -1.74
N GLY A 146 9.71 -2.25 -0.77
CA GLY A 146 9.62 -1.83 0.61
C GLY A 146 9.02 -2.88 1.51
N GLU A 147 8.71 -2.48 2.74
CA GLU A 147 8.26 -3.37 3.81
C GLU A 147 6.73 -3.38 3.91
N GLY A 148 6.19 -3.94 4.99
CA GLY A 148 4.77 -4.25 5.14
C GLY A 148 3.84 -3.03 5.10
N GLU A 149 4.32 -1.82 5.34
CA GLU A 149 3.55 -0.59 5.22
C GLU A 149 2.96 -0.40 3.82
N LEU A 150 3.66 -0.87 2.77
CA LEU A 150 3.18 -0.79 1.40
C LEU A 150 1.98 -1.71 1.14
N ASP A 151 1.83 -2.79 1.90
CA ASP A 151 0.63 -3.62 1.81
C ASP A 151 -0.62 -2.80 2.22
N ARG A 152 -0.49 -1.88 3.19
CA ARG A 152 -1.62 -1.01 3.58
C ARG A 152 -1.98 0.01 2.51
N VAL A 153 -0.99 0.54 1.81
CA VAL A 153 -1.22 1.41 0.64
C VAL A 153 -2.04 0.66 -0.41
N ILE A 154 -1.67 -0.59 -0.70
CA ILE A 154 -2.38 -1.45 -1.66
C ILE A 154 -3.85 -1.65 -1.26
N LEU A 155 -4.12 -1.85 0.04
CA LEU A 155 -5.47 -2.06 0.56
C LEU A 155 -6.39 -0.82 0.46
N LEU A 156 -5.84 0.35 0.18
CA LEU A 156 -6.61 1.60 0.06
C LEU A 156 -6.97 1.94 -1.40
N LEU A 157 -6.38 1.25 -2.38
CA LEU A 157 -6.43 1.64 -3.79
C LEU A 157 -7.84 1.56 -4.38
N ASP A 158 -8.49 0.40 -4.28
CA ASP A 158 -9.75 0.17 -4.98
C ASP A 158 -10.91 0.95 -4.36
N GLU A 159 -10.91 1.13 -3.03
CA GLU A 159 -11.87 2.00 -2.36
C GLU A 159 -11.65 3.46 -2.77
N ALA A 160 -10.41 3.93 -2.89
CA ALA A 160 -10.12 5.28 -3.36
C ALA A 160 -10.49 5.46 -4.85
N ALA A 161 -10.25 4.46 -5.68
CA ALA A 161 -10.56 4.48 -7.12
C ALA A 161 -12.07 4.59 -7.39
N ALA A 162 -12.91 4.11 -6.47
CA ALA A 162 -14.36 4.22 -6.54
C ALA A 162 -14.90 5.60 -6.10
N LEU A 163 -14.05 6.48 -5.56
CA LEU A 163 -14.43 7.76 -4.98
C LEU A 163 -13.99 8.96 -5.84
N PRO A 164 -14.70 10.10 -5.78
CA PRO A 164 -14.42 11.27 -6.59
C PRO A 164 -13.25 12.11 -6.03
N PHE A 165 -12.06 11.53 -5.96
CA PHE A 165 -10.82 12.24 -5.65
C PHE A 165 -10.21 12.89 -6.90
N ALA A 166 -9.29 13.85 -6.70
CA ALA A 166 -8.66 14.61 -7.79
C ALA A 166 -7.11 14.68 -7.62
N PRO A 167 -6.30 13.89 -8.32
CA PRO A 167 -6.65 13.06 -9.47
C PRO A 167 -7.44 11.81 -9.06
N SER A 168 -8.10 11.19 -10.04
CA SER A 168 -8.70 9.88 -9.87
C SER A 168 -7.62 8.85 -9.52
N VAL A 169 -7.86 8.05 -8.48
CA VAL A 169 -6.93 6.99 -8.07
C VAL A 169 -7.07 5.78 -8.98
N LYS A 170 -5.95 5.22 -9.42
CA LYS A 170 -5.90 3.94 -10.14
C LYS A 170 -6.08 2.79 -9.16
N SER A 171 -7.05 1.91 -9.44
CA SER A 171 -7.26 0.62 -8.77
C SER A 171 -6.05 -0.30 -8.91
N GLY A 172 -5.96 -1.33 -8.07
CA GLY A 172 -4.93 -2.36 -8.18
C GLY A 172 -4.91 -3.05 -9.54
N ARG A 173 -6.09 -3.22 -10.16
CA ARG A 173 -6.22 -3.77 -11.52
C ARG A 173 -5.63 -2.83 -12.58
N GLU A 174 -5.94 -1.54 -12.52
CA GLU A 174 -5.40 -0.56 -13.48
C GLU A 174 -3.88 -0.46 -13.35
N ARG A 175 -3.37 -0.42 -12.11
CA ARG A 175 -1.93 -0.34 -11.84
C ARG A 175 -1.18 -1.56 -12.36
N ILE A 176 -1.65 -2.78 -12.10
CA ILE A 176 -0.93 -3.97 -12.58
C ILE A 176 -0.93 -4.06 -14.12
N LEU A 177 -2.01 -3.66 -14.78
CA LEU A 177 -2.09 -3.63 -16.24
C LEU A 177 -1.13 -2.60 -16.84
N GLU A 178 -1.12 -1.38 -16.29
CA GLU A 178 -0.19 -0.33 -16.69
C GLU A 178 1.26 -0.75 -16.46
N PHE A 179 1.56 -1.36 -15.32
CA PHE A 179 2.90 -1.86 -15.00
C PHE A 179 3.38 -2.93 -15.98
N CYS A 180 2.56 -3.97 -16.21
CA CYS A 180 2.90 -5.05 -17.13
C CYS A 180 3.06 -4.54 -18.56
N SER A 181 2.15 -3.68 -19.04
CA SER A 181 2.24 -3.13 -20.41
C SER A 181 3.41 -2.18 -20.63
N THR A 182 3.96 -1.59 -19.56
CA THR A 182 5.16 -0.75 -19.62
C THR A 182 6.45 -1.55 -19.49
N LEU A 183 6.38 -2.75 -18.89
CA LEU A 183 7.51 -3.66 -18.72
C LEU A 183 7.85 -4.46 -19.98
N ASP A 184 6.85 -4.70 -20.84
CA ASP A 184 6.96 -5.39 -22.13
C ASP A 184 7.79 -4.60 -23.17
#